data_AF-A0A892ZGP5-F1
#
_entry.id   AF-A0A892ZGP5-F1
#
_cell.length_a   1.000
_cell.length_b   1.000
_cell.length_c   1.000
_cell.angle_alpha   90.00
_cell.angle_beta   90.00
_cell.angle_gamma   90.00
#
_symmetry.space_group_name_H-M   'P 1'
#
loop_
_entity.id
_entity.type
_entity.pdbx_description
1 polymer ?
#
loop_
_entity_poly.entity_id
_entity_poly.type
_entity_poly.pdbx_seq_one_letter_code
_entity_poly.pdbx_strand_id
1 'polypeptide(L)'
;MDNKGQFSFFYSPEDENIVLFYKNNELWANTTDDNVIAILLAISSVLNDGTRVRGDNLETFKSVSETYIHEDDKLIYFIENNKVSKLKEIFYRYGGFVIPILFGLLTWIYHIL
;
A
#
# COMPACT_ATOMS: atom_id res chain seq x y z
N MET A 1 -8.38 17.41 -25.88
CA MET A 1 -8.98 16.11 -25.51
C MET A 1 -8.32 15.69 -24.22
N ASP A 2 -9.13 15.56 -23.16
CA ASP A 2 -8.71 15.35 -21.79
C ASP A 2 -8.24 13.88 -21.65
N ASN A 3 -6.93 13.67 -21.60
CA ASN A 3 -6.30 12.33 -21.66
C ASN A 3 -6.37 11.69 -20.26
N LYS A 4 -7.58 11.34 -19.82
CA LYS A 4 -7.81 10.64 -18.56
C LYS A 4 -7.13 9.28 -18.66
N GLY A 5 -6.03 9.13 -17.93
CA GLY A 5 -5.04 8.04 -18.04
C GLY A 5 -5.63 6.68 -18.37
N GLN A 6 -5.23 6.15 -19.52
CA GLN A 6 -5.54 4.79 -19.95
C GLN A 6 -4.92 3.82 -18.95
N PHE A 7 -5.77 2.96 -18.37
CA PHE A 7 -5.32 1.83 -17.56
C PHE A 7 -5.15 0.63 -18.46
N SER A 8 -3.96 0.05 -18.48
CA SER A 8 -3.68 -1.21 -19.18
C SER A 8 -3.49 -2.31 -18.15
N PHE A 9 -4.38 -3.30 -18.18
CA PHE A 9 -4.30 -4.50 -17.34
C PHE A 9 -3.72 -5.63 -18.17
N PHE A 10 -2.73 -6.32 -17.61
CA PHE A 10 -2.16 -7.53 -18.20
C PHE A 10 -2.32 -8.68 -17.21
N TYR A 11 -2.82 -9.80 -17.71
CA TYR A 11 -3.02 -11.03 -16.93
C TYR A 11 -2.03 -12.08 -17.41
N SER A 12 -1.51 -12.88 -16.48
CA SER A 12 -0.75 -14.08 -16.86
C SER A 12 -1.72 -15.13 -17.42
N PRO A 13 -1.46 -15.70 -18.59
CA PRO A 13 -2.26 -16.81 -19.12
C PRO A 13 -2.11 -18.11 -18.32
N GLU A 14 -1.12 -18.21 -17.43
CA GLU A 14 -0.90 -19.38 -16.56
C GLU A 14 -1.48 -19.20 -15.14
N ASP A 15 -1.68 -17.96 -14.70
CA ASP A 15 -2.25 -17.63 -13.40
C ASP A 15 -3.05 -16.32 -13.45
N GLU A 16 -4.38 -16.45 -13.51
CA GLU A 16 -5.30 -15.32 -13.60
C GLU A 16 -5.26 -14.40 -12.37
N ASN A 17 -4.62 -14.82 -11.27
CA ASN A 17 -4.48 -14.02 -10.06
C ASN A 17 -3.36 -12.97 -10.18
N ILE A 18 -2.43 -13.10 -11.14
CA ILE A 18 -1.37 -12.12 -11.34
C ILE A 18 -1.91 -11.01 -12.24
N VAL A 19 -2.03 -9.82 -11.67
CA VAL A 19 -2.49 -8.60 -12.33
C VAL A 19 -1.35 -7.60 -12.39
N LEU A 20 -0.97 -7.21 -13.60
CA LEU A 20 -0.06 -6.09 -13.84
C LEU A 20 -0.84 -4.87 -14.30
N PHE A 21 -0.49 -3.69 -13.79
CA PHE A 21 -1.06 -2.43 -14.27
C PHE A 21 0.00 -1.37 -14.54
N TYR A 22 -0.29 -0.51 -15.52
CA TYR A 22 0.50 0.69 -15.82
C TYR A 22 -0.38 1.94 -15.81
N LYS A 23 0.02 2.96 -15.03
CA LYS A 23 -0.62 4.28 -15.03
C LYS A 23 0.31 5.35 -14.46
N ASN A 24 0.28 6.56 -15.01
CA ASN A 24 1.00 7.73 -14.47
C ASN A 24 2.50 7.46 -14.19
N ASN A 25 3.18 6.72 -15.08
CA ASN A 25 4.56 6.29 -14.91
C ASN A 25 4.76 5.42 -13.66
N GLU A 26 3.75 4.61 -13.32
CA GLU A 26 3.85 3.59 -12.27
C GLU A 26 3.42 2.25 -12.84
N LEU A 27 4.32 1.26 -12.71
CA LEU A 27 4.08 -0.15 -12.92
C LEU A 27 3.80 -0.82 -11.59
N TRP A 28 2.85 -1.72 -11.58
CA TRP A 28 2.39 -2.38 -10.37
C TRP A 28 2.10 -3.85 -10.63
N ALA A 29 2.33 -4.67 -9.60
CA ALA A 29 1.90 -6.06 -9.53
C ALA A 29 1.25 -6.30 -8.17
N ASN A 30 0.16 -7.07 -8.16
CA ASN A 30 -0.47 -7.57 -6.92
C ASN A 30 0.24 -8.83 -6.36
N THR A 31 1.54 -8.95 -6.61
CA THR A 31 2.37 -10.07 -6.17
C THR A 31 3.75 -9.58 -5.78
N THR A 32 4.37 -10.29 -4.84
CA THR A 32 5.76 -10.09 -4.44
C THR A 32 6.68 -11.15 -5.07
N ASP A 33 6.25 -11.83 -6.13
CA ASP A 33 7.08 -12.79 -6.85
C ASP A 33 8.29 -12.08 -7.50
N ASP A 34 9.48 -12.51 -7.11
CA ASP A 34 10.75 -11.93 -7.55
C ASP A 34 10.92 -11.90 -9.08
N ASN A 35 10.40 -12.90 -9.79
CA ASN A 35 10.48 -12.95 -11.26
C ASN A 35 9.57 -11.90 -11.88
N VAL A 36 8.37 -11.73 -11.35
CA VAL A 36 7.42 -10.71 -11.81
C VAL A 36 8.01 -9.31 -11.57
N ILE A 37 8.56 -9.05 -10.38
CA ILE A 37 9.22 -7.78 -10.07
C ILE A 37 10.42 -7.52 -10.99
N ALA A 38 11.25 -8.54 -11.26
CA ALA A 38 12.37 -8.41 -12.18
C ALA A 38 11.94 -8.00 -13.60
N ILE A 39 10.84 -8.58 -14.11
CA ILE A 39 10.27 -8.22 -15.40
C ILE A 39 9.79 -6.76 -15.39
N LEU A 40 9.07 -6.32 -14.35
CA LEU A 40 8.59 -4.94 -14.25
C LEU A 40 9.76 -3.94 -14.18
N LEU A 41 10.83 -4.27 -13.47
CA LEU A 41 12.05 -3.45 -13.41
C LEU A 41 12.75 -3.37 -14.78
N ALA A 42 12.75 -4.47 -15.54
CA ALA A 42 13.29 -4.46 -16.91
C ALA A 42 12.44 -3.56 -17.82
N ILE A 43 11.11 -3.62 -17.71
CA ILE A 43 10.20 -2.75 -18.47
C ILE A 43 10.42 -1.28 -18.11
N SER A 44 10.48 -0.92 -16.83
CA SER A 44 10.71 0.47 -16.43
C SER A 44 12.04 1.02 -16.93
N SER A 45 13.09 0.20 -16.91
CA SER A 45 14.41 0.53 -17.46
C SER A 45 14.37 0.78 -18.97
N VAL A 46 13.61 -0.02 -19.72
CA VAL A 46 13.41 0.16 -21.16
C VAL A 46 12.61 1.42 -21.48
N LEU A 47 11.60 1.76 -20.66
CA LEU A 47 10.81 2.98 -20.83
C LEU A 47 11.65 4.24 -20.60
N ASN A 48 12.55 4.21 -19.59
CA ASN A 48 13.49 5.28 -19.28
C ASN A 48 12.83 6.68 -19.18
N ASP A 49 11.60 6.74 -18.67
CA ASP A 49 10.75 7.95 -18.58
C ASP A 49 10.43 8.33 -17.12
N GLY A 50 11.17 7.76 -16.17
CA GLY A 50 10.91 7.90 -14.75
C GLY A 50 9.82 6.94 -14.24
N THR A 51 9.42 5.94 -15.03
CA THR A 51 8.50 4.90 -14.57
C THR A 51 9.04 4.16 -13.35
N ARG A 52 8.22 4.05 -12.31
CA ARG A 52 8.52 3.39 -11.04
C ARG A 52 7.79 2.06 -10.94
N VAL A 53 8.38 1.07 -10.28
CA VAL A 53 7.72 -0.21 -9.97
C VAL A 53 7.28 -0.17 -8.51
N ARG A 54 6.00 -0.39 -8.25
CA ARG A 54 5.39 -0.26 -6.92
C ARG A 54 4.76 -1.56 -6.43
N GLY A 55 4.79 -1.72 -5.11
CA GLY A 55 4.12 -2.80 -4.37
C GLY A 55 2.98 -2.28 -3.50
N ASP A 56 2.23 -3.22 -2.91
CA ASP A 56 0.97 -2.98 -2.20
C ASP A 56 1.09 -2.12 -0.93
N ASN A 57 2.27 -1.98 -0.31
CA ASN A 57 2.49 -1.25 0.95
C ASN A 57 3.19 0.11 0.74
N LEU A 58 2.94 0.75 -0.40
CA LEU A 58 3.53 2.04 -0.80
C LEU A 58 5.05 2.00 -1.06
N GLU A 59 5.65 0.81 -1.07
CA GLU A 59 7.04 0.61 -1.44
C GLU A 59 7.24 0.77 -2.95
N THR A 60 8.39 1.36 -3.30
CA THR A 60 8.90 1.40 -4.66
C THR A 60 10.12 0.50 -4.76
N PHE A 61 10.14 -0.39 -5.75
CA PHE A 61 11.26 -1.30 -5.99
C PHE A 61 12.40 -0.57 -6.70
N LYS A 62 13.60 -0.66 -6.12
CA LYS A 62 14.86 -0.28 -6.75
C LYS A 62 15.58 -1.49 -7.33
N SER A 63 15.42 -2.64 -6.67
CA SER A 63 15.76 -3.96 -7.20
C SER A 63 14.76 -4.97 -6.64
N VAL A 64 14.90 -6.25 -7.03
CA VAL A 64 14.08 -7.34 -6.49
C VAL A 64 14.19 -7.42 -4.95
N SER A 65 15.37 -7.11 -4.39
CA SER A 65 15.64 -7.23 -2.95
C SER A 65 15.69 -5.89 -2.21
N GLU A 66 15.57 -4.77 -2.91
CA GLU A 66 15.70 -3.43 -2.33
C GLU A 66 14.50 -2.56 -2.70
N THR A 67 13.83 -2.05 -1.67
CA THR A 67 12.71 -1.13 -1.80
C THR A 67 12.97 0.17 -1.03
N TYR A 68 12.27 1.23 -1.41
CA TYR A 68 12.30 2.52 -0.73
C TYR A 68 10.94 3.19 -0.78
N ILE A 69 10.72 4.15 0.12
CA ILE A 69 9.54 5.01 0.10
C ILE A 69 9.86 6.25 -0.73
N HIS A 70 9.08 6.48 -1.80
CA HIS A 70 9.26 7.65 -2.64
C HIS A 70 8.81 8.93 -1.91
N GLU A 71 9.38 10.09 -2.25
CA GLU A 71 9.07 11.38 -1.63
C GLU A 71 7.56 11.68 -1.63
N ASP A 72 6.90 11.43 -2.76
CA ASP A 72 5.44 11.58 -2.93
C ASP A 72 4.61 10.80 -1.90
N ASP A 73 5.13 9.66 -1.42
CA ASP A 73 4.43 8.75 -0.52
C ASP A 73 4.80 8.95 0.95
N LYS A 74 5.85 9.73 1.27
CA LYS A 74 6.33 9.93 2.65
C LYS A 74 5.27 10.45 3.59
N LEU A 75 4.39 11.34 3.11
CA LEU A 75 3.30 11.89 3.94
C LEU A 75 2.30 10.79 4.32
N ILE A 76 1.90 9.96 3.36
CA ILE A 76 0.96 8.86 3.57
C ILE A 76 1.59 7.82 4.51
N TYR A 77 2.83 7.42 4.21
CA TYR A 77 3.62 6.51 5.03
C TYR A 77 3.75 7.00 6.49
N PHE A 78 3.99 8.30 6.69
CA PHE A 78 4.07 8.90 8.02
C PHE A 78 2.72 8.83 8.74
N ILE A 79 1.61 9.15 8.07
CA ILE A 79 0.27 9.13 8.67
C ILE A 79 -0.12 7.72 9.11
N GLU A 80 0.10 6.71 8.26
CA GLU A 80 -0.24 5.31 8.58
C GLU A 80 0.59 4.79 9.75
N ASN A 81 1.91 5.00 9.73
CA ASN A 81 2.78 4.57 10.82
C ASN A 81 2.52 5.33 12.13
N ASN A 82 2.18 6.63 12.07
CA ASN A 82 1.84 7.39 13.29
C ASN A 82 0.46 7.05 13.87
N LYS A 83 -0.51 6.66 13.04
CA LYS A 83 -1.80 6.16 13.55
C LYS A 83 -1.60 4.87 14.34
N VAL A 84 -0.82 3.94 13.79
CA VAL A 84 -0.50 2.67 14.46
C VAL A 84 0.30 2.92 15.74
N SER A 85 1.28 3.83 15.72
CA SER A 85 2.07 4.15 16.92
C SER A 85 1.23 4.80 18.02
N LYS A 86 0.35 5.76 17.70
CA LYS A 86 -0.56 6.39 18.68
C LYS A 86 -1.54 5.40 19.30
N LEU A 87 -2.11 4.48 18.52
CA LEU A 87 -3.00 3.45 19.05
C LEU A 87 -2.25 2.50 19.99
N LYS A 88 -1.04 2.06 19.62
CA LYS A 88 -0.16 1.28 20.50
C LYS A 88 0.17 2.04 21.78
N GLU A 89 0.52 3.32 21.69
CA GLU A 89 0.85 4.15 22.84
C GLU A 89 -0.35 4.26 23.81
N ILE A 90 -1.56 4.51 23.31
CA ILE A 90 -2.79 4.52 24.12
C ILE A 90 -3.00 3.14 24.78
N PHE A 91 -2.79 2.06 24.04
CA PHE A 91 -2.96 0.70 24.56
C PHE A 91 -1.97 0.39 25.70
N TYR A 92 -0.68 0.72 25.53
CA TYR A 92 0.34 0.52 26.56
C TYR A 92 0.18 1.45 27.75
N ARG A 93 -0.16 2.73 27.51
CA ARG A 93 -0.31 3.75 28.57
C ARG A 93 -1.46 3.47 29.51
N TYR A 94 -2.53 2.86 29.00
CA TYR A 94 -3.74 2.56 29.78
C TYR A 94 -4.00 1.05 29.92
N GLY A 95 -2.97 0.22 29.70
CA GLY A 95 -2.99 -1.21 29.97
C GLY A 95 -4.07 -2.02 29.23
N GLY A 96 -4.55 -1.55 28.07
CA GLY A 96 -5.61 -2.21 27.31
C GLY A 96 -7.02 -2.11 27.91
N PHE A 97 -7.21 -1.39 29.03
CA PHE A 97 -8.53 -1.27 29.70
C PHE A 97 -9.46 -0.23 29.06
N VAL A 98 -8.95 0.67 28.23
CA VAL A 98 -9.75 1.76 27.62
C VAL A 98 -10.84 1.22 26.71
N ILE A 99 -10.54 0.16 25.95
CA ILE A 99 -11.48 -0.45 25.00
C ILE A 99 -12.69 -1.08 25.72
N PRO A 100 -12.52 -1.96 26.73
CA PRO A 100 -13.65 -2.52 27.46
C PRO A 100 -14.45 -1.47 28.25
N ILE A 101 -13.81 -0.41 28.76
CA ILE A 101 -14.52 0.69 29.44
C ILE A 101 -15.41 1.47 28.47
N LEU A 102 -14.90 1.81 27.28
CA LEU A 102 -15.68 2.51 26.26
C LEU A 102 -16.86 1.65 25.76
N PHE A 103 -16.64 0.35 25.54
CA PHE A 103 -17.70 -0.59 25.19
C PHE A 103 -18.77 -0.68 26.28
N GLY A 104 -18.38 -0.75 27.55
CA GLY A 104 -19.32 -0.76 28.68
C GLY A 104 -20.16 0.52 28.80
N LEU A 105 -19.58 1.68 28.52
CA LEU A 105 -20.32 2.95 28.49
C LEU A 105 -21.29 3.03 27.31
N LEU A 106 -20.89 2.53 26.13
CA LEU A 106 -21.73 2.55 24.94
C LEU A 106 -22.96 1.63 25.08
N THR A 107 -22.78 0.43 25.64
CA THR A 107 -23.88 -0.50 25.92
C THR A 107 -24.82 0.03 27.00
N TRP A 108 -24.28 0.70 28.03
CA TRP A 108 -25.07 1.33 29.07
C TRP A 108 -25.94 2.48 28.53
N ILE A 109 -25.39 3.32 27.65
CA ILE A 109 -26.16 4.39 26.98
C ILE A 109 -27.26 3.80 26.11
N TYR A 110 -27.00 2.74 25.33
CA TYR A 110 -28.01 2.07 24.51
C TYR A 110 -29.14 1.44 25.34
N HIS A 111 -28.89 1.04 26.58
CA HIS A 111 -29.92 0.51 27.49
C HIS A 111 -30.77 1.59 28.17
N ILE A 112 -30.27 2.83 28.22
CA ILE A 112 -30.96 3.97 28.85
C ILE A 112 -31.78 4.77 27.84
N LEU A 113 -31.38 4.75 26.56
CA LEU A 113 -32.08 5.41 25.44
C LEU A 113 -33.22 4.54 24.90
#